data_AF-A0A966S0B5-F1
#
_entry.id   AF-A0A966S0B5-F1
#
_cell.length_a   1.000
_cell.length_b   1.000
_cell.length_c   1.000
_cell.angle_alpha   90.00
_cell.angle_beta   90.00
_cell.angle_gamma   90.00
#
_symmetry.space_group_name_H-M   'P 1'
#
loop_
_entity.id
_entity.type
_entity.pdbx_description
1 polymer ?
#
loop_
_entity_poly.entity_id
_entity_poly.type
_entity_poly.pdbx_seq_one_letter_code
_entity_poly.pdbx_strand_id
1 'polypeptide(L)' 'LQGRFNDIVALVVTAVWFTVVHGRVAEFPGLFAFALVLGTCFLVTKRLGLPFVAHLAFNATGLALLALT' A
#
# COMPACT_ATOMS: atom_id res chain seq x y z
N LEU A 1 12.03 5.54 8.49
CA LEU A 1 12.58 4.18 8.23
C LEU A 1 13.77 4.22 7.28
N GLN A 2 13.65 4.78 6.07
CA GLN A 2 14.75 4.81 5.06
C GLN A 2 16.06 5.44 5.54
N GLY A 3 16.03 6.51 6.35
CA GLY A 3 17.26 7.11 6.90
C GLY A 3 18.00 6.26 7.95
N ARG A 4 17.44 5.12 8.35
CA ARG A 4 18.01 4.22 9.39
C ARG A 4 18.11 2.76 8.96
N PHE A 5 17.47 2.37 7.86
CA PHE A 5 17.39 0.99 7.37
C PHE A 5 17.45 0.94 5.84
N ASN A 6 17.85 -0.20 5.28
CA ASN A 6 17.78 -0.46 3.83
C ASN A 6 16.35 -0.21 3.30
N ASP A 7 16.25 0.42 2.12
CA ASP A 7 15.00 0.73 1.41
C ASP A 7 14.05 -0.48 1.33
N ILE A 8 14.57 -1.69 1.06
CA ILE A 8 13.76 -2.91 0.97
C ILE A 8 13.19 -3.29 2.34
N VAL A 9 13.99 -3.24 3.40
CA VAL A 9 13.54 -3.56 4.77
C VAL A 9 12.51 -2.53 5.22
N ALA A 10 12.76 -1.24 4.96
CA ALA A 10 11.83 -0.17 5.24
C ALA A 10 10.48 -0.37 4.53
N LEU A 11 10.51 -0.80 3.26
CA LEU A 11 9.32 -1.10 2.48
C LEU A 11 8.52 -2.26 3.09
N VAL A 12 9.17 -3.39 3.38
CA VAL A 12 8.50 -4.58 3.93
C VAL A 12 7.91 -4.28 5.31
N VAL A 13 8.66 -3.62 6.19
CA VAL A 13 8.15 -3.24 7.53
C VAL A 13 6.96 -2.30 7.42
N THR A 14 7.02 -1.32 6.51
CA THR A 14 5.89 -0.40 6.28
C THR A 14 4.67 -1.13 5.72
N ALA A 15 4.88 -2.09 4.81
CA ALA A 15 3.81 -2.90 4.25
C ALA A 15 3.14 -3.79 5.31
N VAL A 16 3.92 -4.48 6.15
CA VAL A 16 3.39 -5.25 7.27
C VAL A 16 2.58 -4.36 8.21
N TRP A 17 3.13 -3.19 8.58
CA TRP A 17 2.43 -2.26 9.46
C TRP A 17 1.11 -1.78 8.85
N PHE A 18 1.13 -1.38 7.58
CA PHE A 18 -0.06 -0.97 6.84
C PHE A 18 -1.14 -2.06 6.89
N THR A 19 -0.79 -3.31 6.61
CA THR A 19 -1.74 -4.43 6.65
C THR A 19 -2.35 -4.62 8.04
N VAL A 20 -1.53 -4.63 9.09
CA VAL A 20 -1.98 -4.94 10.45
C VAL A 20 -2.96 -3.89 10.98
N VAL A 21 -2.76 -2.60 10.69
CA VAL A 21 -3.62 -1.52 11.20
C VAL A 21 -5.03 -1.51 10.58
N HIS A 22 -5.28 -2.25 9.49
CA HIS A 22 -6.62 -2.34 8.89
C HIS A 22 -7.56 -3.28 9.66
N GLY A 23 -7.02 -4.17 10.51
CA GLY A 23 -7.83 -4.98 11.44
C GLY A 23 -8.67 -6.09 10.80
N ARG A 24 -8.62 -6.27 9.48
CA ARG A 24 -9.42 -7.28 8.75
C ARG A 24 -8.55 -8.39 8.19
N VAL A 25 -8.43 -9.47 8.97
CA VAL A 25 -7.51 -10.59 8.67
C VAL A 25 -7.75 -11.22 7.30
N ALA A 26 -9.01 -11.33 6.88
CA ALA A 26 -9.36 -11.87 5.56
C ALA A 26 -8.77 -11.05 4.39
N GLU A 27 -8.54 -9.75 4.61
CA GLU A 27 -8.06 -8.81 3.60
C GLU A 27 -6.52 -8.65 3.65
N PHE A 28 -5.84 -9.25 4.64
CA PHE A 28 -4.41 -9.05 4.86
C PHE A 28 -3.51 -9.38 3.67
N PRO A 29 -3.68 -10.52 2.96
CA PRO A 29 -2.84 -10.83 1.81
C PRO A 29 -2.95 -9.76 0.71
N GLY A 30 -4.17 -9.27 0.45
CA GLY A 30 -4.43 -8.23 -0.55
C GLY A 30 -3.87 -6.87 -0.13
N LEU A 31 -4.12 -6.46 1.12
CA LEU A 31 -3.62 -5.19 1.66
C LEU A 31 -2.09 -5.16 1.75
N PHE A 32 -1.46 -6.29 2.08
CA PHE A 32 0.00 -6.40 2.08
C PHE A 32 0.57 -6.24 0.67
N ALA A 33 0.05 -6.97 -0.31
CA ALA A 33 0.47 -6.84 -1.70
C ALA A 33 0.29 -5.41 -2.22
N PHE A 34 -0.85 -4.79 -1.91
CA PHE A 34 -1.13 -3.42 -2.27
C PHE A 34 -0.15 -2.42 -1.61
N ALA A 35 0.20 -2.60 -0.34
CA ALA A 35 1.19 -1.75 0.33
C ALA A 35 2.60 -1.87 -0.27
N LEU A 36 2.99 -3.06 -0.73
CA LEU A 36 4.25 -3.25 -1.48
C LEU A 36 4.25 -2.45 -2.78
N VAL A 37 3.12 -2.40 -3.50
CA VAL A 37 2.97 -1.59 -4.73
C VAL A 37 3.15 -0.11 -4.42
N LEU A 38 2.48 0.42 -3.38
CA LEU A 38 2.63 1.82 -2.98
C LEU A 38 4.06 2.17 -2.59
N GLY A 39 4.70 1.31 -1.79
CA GLY A 39 6.11 1.45 -1.40
C GLY A 39 7.03 1.43 -2.62
N THR A 40 6.80 0.54 -3.58
CA THR A 40 7.58 0.44 -4.82
C THR A 40 7.40 1.68 -5.70
N CYS A 41 6.17 2.17 -5.87
CA CYS A 41 5.90 3.44 -6.57
C CYS A 41 6.69 4.60 -5.96
N PHE A 42 6.78 4.67 -4.62
CA PHE A 42 7.59 5.67 -3.94
C PHE A 42 9.09 5.44 -4.15
N LEU A 43 9.59 4.20 -4.06
CA LEU A 43 11.01 3.90 -4.26
C LEU A 43 11.49 4.23 -5.67
N VAL A 44 10.67 3.97 -6.68
CA VAL A 44 10.98 4.23 -8.10
C VAL A 44 10.92 5.72 -8.42
N THR A 45 9.87 6.42 -7.97
CA THR A 45 9.66 7.82 -8.36
C THR A 45 10.28 8.84 -7.40
N LYS A 46 10.58 8.41 -6.16
CA LYS A 46 10.95 9.27 -5.02
C LYS A 46 9.97 10.45 -4.82
N ARG A 47 8.71 10.27 -5.22
CA ARG A 47 7.61 11.25 -5.12
C ARG A 47 6.37 10.60 -4.52
N LEU A 48 5.57 11.40 -3.81
CA LEU A 48 4.32 10.92 -3.20
C LEU A 48 3.13 10.89 -4.16
N GLY A 49 3.21 11.57 -5.31
CA GLY A 49 2.10 11.69 -6.25
C GLY A 49 1.61 10.35 -6.79
N LEU A 50 2.51 9.48 -7.26
CA LEU A 50 2.13 8.18 -7.82
C LEU A 50 1.51 7.24 -6.75
N PRO A 51 2.12 7.05 -5.56
CA PRO A 51 1.48 6.30 -4.47
C PRO A 51 0.11 6.85 -4.06
N PHE A 52 -0.03 8.19 -4.01
CA PHE A 52 -1.29 8.83 -3.65
C PHE A 52 -2.41 8.49 -4.65
N VAL A 53 -2.14 8.67 -5.95
CA VAL A 53 -3.12 8.36 -7.00
C VAL A 53 -3.45 6.87 -7.03
N ALA A 54 -2.45 5.99 -6.87
CA ALA A 54 -2.66 4.55 -6.80
C ALA A 54 -3.57 4.16 -5.61
N HIS A 55 -3.40 4.83 -4.46
CA HIS A 55 -4.25 4.61 -3.30
C HIS A 55 -5.68 5.10 -3.50
N LEU A 56 -5.84 6.29 -4.08
CA LEU A 56 -7.16 6.80 -4.42
C LEU A 56 -7.88 5.88 -5.42
N ALA A 57 -7.18 5.40 -6.45
CA ALA A 57 -7.73 4.49 -7.45
C ALA A 57 -8.16 3.15 -6.83
N PHE A 58 -7.36 2.55 -5.95
CA PHE A 58 -7.70 1.31 -5.27
C PHE A 58 -9.01 1.43 -4.48
N ASN A 59 -9.17 2.51 -3.70
CA ASN A 59 -10.40 2.77 -2.96
C ASN A 59 -11.59 3.01 -3.89
N ALA A 60 -11.39 3.78 -4.97
CA ALA A 60 -12.44 4.03 -5.96
C ALA A 60 -12.90 2.74 -6.65
N THR A 61 -11.97 1.82 -6.98
CA THR A 61 -12.30 0.51 -7.53
C THR A 61 -13.10 -0.33 -6.55
N GLY A 62 -12.73 -0.34 -5.25
CA GLY A 62 -13.50 -1.03 -4.22
C GLY A 62 -14.94 -0.52 -4.10
N LEU A 63 -15.12 0.80 -4.10
CA LEU A 63 -16.44 1.43 -4.10
C LEU A 63 -17.23 1.13 -5.37
N ALA A 64 -16.59 1.17 -6.54
CA ALA A 64 -17.23 0.87 -7.81
C ALA A 64 -17.69 -0.59 -7.87
N LEU A 65 -16.87 -1.54 -7.41
CA LEU A 65 -17.26 -2.94 -7.31
C LEU A 65 -18.45 -3.12 -6.37
N LEU A 66 -18.40 -2.51 -5.17
CA LEU A 66 -19.49 -2.56 -4.22
C LEU A 66 -20.80 -1.98 -4.80
N ALA A 67 -20.72 -0.93 -5.62
CA ALA A 67 -21.89 -0.33 -6.26
C ALA A 67 -22.47 -1.18 -7.41
N LEU A 68 -21.70 -2.12 -7.95
CA LEU A 68 -22.06 -2.96 -9.09
C LEU A 68 -22.47 -4.39 -8.69
N THR A 69 -22.38 -4.74 -7.40
CA THR A 69 -22.74 -6.05 -6.83
C THR A 69 -23.92 -5.92 -5.89
#